data_AF-A0A0D2N1H6-F1
#
_entry.id   AF-A0A0D2N1H6-F1
#
_cell.length_a   1.000
_cell.length_b   1.000
_cell.length_c   1.000
_cell.angle_alpha   90.00
_cell.angle_beta   90.00
_cell.angle_gamma   90.00
#
_symmetry.space_group_name_H-M   'P 1'
#
loop_
_entity.id
_entity.type
_entity.pdbx_description
1 polymer ?
#
loop_
_entity_poly.entity_id
_entity_poly.type
_entity_poly.pdbx_seq_one_letter_code
_entity_poly.pdbx_strand_id
1 'polypeptide(L)'
;MLVNTSSRDLSTELCGHRIPASILFAPIGMNKLYHSHGELVPEKISRKLGLPYCLSTAASRPLEDVARANDRGIAIKNESNGSYTFTGEGICTSPRFFSDYTWVMMPNVTISLLERAYKSGFDVCIMNVYGRYLVTWLAPD
;
A
#
# COMPACT_ATOMS: atom_id res chain seq x y z
N MET A 1 -9.70 -10.00 -33.60
CA MET A 1 -10.55 -8.79 -33.46
C MET A 1 -12.02 -9.23 -33.50
N LEU A 2 -12.97 -8.39 -33.04
CA LEU A 2 -14.43 -8.68 -32.87
C LEU A 2 -14.86 -9.41 -31.58
N VAL A 3 -14.11 -9.26 -30.48
CA VAL A 3 -14.57 -9.69 -29.14
C VAL A 3 -15.32 -8.52 -28.47
N ASN A 4 -16.49 -8.80 -27.88
CA ASN A 4 -17.21 -7.81 -27.08
C ASN A 4 -16.40 -7.44 -25.83
N THR A 5 -16.03 -6.16 -25.70
CA THR A 5 -15.26 -5.63 -24.57
C THR A 5 -16.00 -4.50 -23.83
N SER A 6 -17.33 -4.47 -23.95
CA SER A 6 -18.19 -3.44 -23.34
C SER A 6 -18.19 -3.47 -21.80
N SER A 7 -17.91 -4.63 -21.20
CA SER A 7 -17.65 -4.78 -19.77
C SER A 7 -16.27 -5.41 -19.57
N ARG A 8 -15.51 -4.89 -18.62
CA ARG A 8 -14.14 -5.33 -18.32
C ARG A 8 -14.01 -5.50 -16.82
N ASP A 9 -13.64 -6.71 -16.40
CA ASP A 9 -13.21 -6.96 -15.03
C ASP A 9 -11.69 -6.78 -14.96
N LEU A 10 -11.25 -5.83 -14.14
CA LEU A 10 -9.82 -5.59 -13.87
C LEU A 10 -9.37 -6.24 -12.55
N SER A 11 -10.29 -6.86 -11.82
CA SER A 11 -10.02 -7.44 -10.51
C SER A 11 -9.06 -8.62 -10.62
N THR A 12 -8.25 -8.79 -9.57
CA THR A 12 -7.28 -9.88 -9.50
C THR A 12 -7.06 -10.29 -8.05
N GLU A 13 -6.33 -11.38 -7.86
CA GLU A 13 -5.92 -11.85 -6.54
C GLU A 13 -4.42 -11.62 -6.36
N LEU A 14 -4.05 -10.96 -5.26
CA LEU A 14 -2.68 -10.64 -4.93
C LEU A 14 -2.42 -11.01 -3.48
N CYS A 15 -1.50 -11.93 -3.23
CA CYS A 15 -1.12 -12.37 -1.88
C CYS A 15 -2.32 -12.83 -1.02
N GLY A 16 -3.33 -13.46 -1.63
CA GLY A 16 -4.54 -13.91 -0.93
C GLY A 16 -5.63 -12.83 -0.77
N HIS A 17 -5.42 -11.62 -1.29
CA HIS A 17 -6.41 -10.55 -1.28
C HIS A 17 -7.03 -10.35 -2.66
N ARG A 18 -8.36 -10.20 -2.71
CA ARG A 18 -9.06 -9.76 -3.93
C ARG A 18 -8.98 -8.24 -4.05
N ILE A 19 -8.38 -7.75 -5.13
CA ILE A 19 -8.20 -6.31 -5.40
C ILE A 19 -8.95 -5.90 -6.67
N PRO A 20 -9.45 -4.66 -6.76
CA PRO A 20 -10.31 -4.22 -7.87
C PRO A 20 -9.54 -3.93 -9.18
N ALA A 21 -8.22 -3.74 -9.11
CA ALA A 21 -7.35 -3.59 -10.27
C ALA A 21 -5.93 -4.09 -9.97
N SER A 22 -5.20 -4.51 -11.00
CA SER A 22 -3.81 -5.00 -10.93
C SER A 22 -2.77 -3.87 -10.74
N ILE A 23 -3.06 -2.91 -9.87
CA ILE A 23 -2.19 -1.78 -9.54
C ILE A 23 -2.15 -1.55 -8.02
N LEU A 24 -1.08 -0.93 -7.54
CA LEU A 24 -0.91 -0.57 -6.13
C LEU A 24 -0.15 0.75 -5.98
N PHE A 25 -0.23 1.36 -4.81
CA PHE A 25 0.58 2.53 -4.47
C PHE A 25 2.00 2.08 -4.10
N ALA A 26 2.98 2.54 -4.88
CA ALA A 26 4.39 2.23 -4.67
C ALA A 26 4.91 2.80 -3.33
N PRO A 27 5.97 2.20 -2.74
CA PRO A 27 6.55 2.65 -1.49
C PRO A 27 7.38 3.93 -1.65
N ILE A 28 6.69 5.07 -1.59
CA ILE A 28 7.28 6.40 -1.60
C ILE A 28 7.37 6.94 -0.17
N GLY A 29 8.61 7.17 0.29
CA GLY A 29 8.88 7.82 1.57
C GLY A 29 8.90 9.34 1.47
N MET A 30 9.07 10.00 2.62
CA MET A 30 9.20 11.45 2.72
C MET A 30 7.99 12.26 2.20
N ASN A 31 6.77 11.72 2.29
CA ASN A 31 5.61 12.38 1.69
C ASN A 31 5.24 13.72 2.33
N LYS A 32 5.79 14.05 3.51
CA LYS A 32 5.65 15.39 4.10
C LYS A 32 6.29 16.50 3.27
N LEU A 33 7.21 16.18 2.36
CA LEU A 33 7.73 17.13 1.38
C LEU A 33 6.64 17.64 0.43
N TYR A 34 5.64 16.81 0.13
CA TYR A 34 4.56 17.14 -0.81
C TYR A 34 3.29 17.61 -0.11
N HIS A 35 3.00 17.10 1.10
CA HIS A 35 1.80 17.46 1.83
C HIS A 35 1.97 17.29 3.35
N SER A 36 1.45 18.22 4.16
CA SER A 36 1.61 18.23 5.62
C SER A 36 1.18 16.95 6.34
N HIS A 37 0.17 16.26 5.79
CA HIS A 37 -0.32 15.00 6.34
C HIS A 37 0.55 13.78 5.94
N GLY A 38 1.41 13.90 4.93
CA GLY A 38 2.30 12.84 4.46
C GLY A 38 1.55 11.60 4.00
N GLU A 39 2.05 10.44 4.41
CA GLU A 39 1.58 9.09 4.03
C GLU A 39 0.12 8.80 4.44
N LEU A 40 -0.45 9.56 5.37
CA LEU A 40 -1.84 9.37 5.82
C LEU A 40 -2.86 9.62 4.70
N VAL A 41 -2.55 10.53 3.77
CA VAL A 41 -3.45 10.88 2.67
C VAL A 41 -3.54 9.76 1.64
N PRO A 42 -2.45 9.32 1.00
CA PRO A 42 -2.53 8.23 0.03
C PRO A 42 -3.08 6.95 0.66
N GLU A 43 -2.78 6.69 1.93
CA GLU A 43 -3.32 5.50 2.61
C GLU A 43 -4.84 5.57 2.87
N LYS A 44 -5.35 6.76 3.17
CA LYS A 44 -6.81 6.94 3.26
C LYS A 44 -7.48 6.73 1.89
N ILE A 45 -6.82 7.16 0.81
CA ILE A 45 -7.34 7.04 -0.56
C ILE A 45 -7.25 5.60 -1.07
N SER A 46 -6.13 4.91 -0.83
CA SER A 46 -5.95 3.49 -1.16
C SER A 46 -7.08 2.66 -0.56
N ARG A 47 -7.42 2.91 0.71
CA ARG A 47 -8.56 2.29 1.37
C ARG A 47 -9.87 2.54 0.66
N LYS A 48 -10.18 3.80 0.34
CA LYS A 48 -11.43 4.16 -0.35
C LYS A 48 -11.57 3.46 -1.70
N LEU A 49 -10.45 3.28 -2.40
CA LEU A 49 -10.39 2.62 -3.70
C LEU A 49 -10.33 1.09 -3.58
N GLY A 50 -10.05 0.54 -2.40
CA GLY A 50 -9.79 -0.89 -2.20
C GLY A 50 -8.48 -1.37 -2.83
N LEU A 51 -7.57 -0.46 -3.19
CA LEU A 51 -6.29 -0.78 -3.82
C LEU A 51 -5.19 -0.92 -2.78
N PRO A 52 -4.23 -1.85 -2.94
CA PRO A 52 -3.14 -2.01 -1.98
C PRO A 52 -2.27 -0.75 -1.88
N TYR A 53 -1.81 -0.47 -0.67
CA TYR A 53 -0.82 0.57 -0.40
C TYR A 53 0.42 -0.01 0.23
N CYS A 54 1.57 0.37 -0.31
CA CYS A 54 2.85 -0.01 0.22
C CYS A 54 3.51 1.15 0.97
N LEU A 55 3.66 1.00 2.28
CA LEU A 55 4.35 1.96 3.12
C LEU A 55 5.87 1.75 3.04
N SER A 56 6.63 2.82 2.85
CA SER A 56 8.10 2.77 2.88
C SER A 56 8.66 2.86 4.30
N THR A 57 9.77 2.17 4.61
CA THR A 57 10.55 2.44 5.83
C THR A 57 11.04 3.90 5.92
N ALA A 58 11.13 4.64 4.79
CA ALA A 58 11.46 6.07 4.75
C ALA A 58 10.25 7.00 4.96
N ALA A 59 9.16 6.52 5.57
CA ALA A 59 7.95 7.30 5.77
C ALA A 59 8.14 8.47 6.75
N SER A 60 7.43 9.56 6.51
CA SER A 60 7.38 10.74 7.40
C SER A 60 6.37 10.62 8.56
N ARG A 61 5.68 9.48 8.64
CA ARG A 61 4.64 9.17 9.61
C ARG A 61 4.90 7.78 10.23
N PRO A 62 4.59 7.59 11.52
CA PRO A 62 4.64 6.26 12.14
C PRO A 62 3.74 5.28 11.38
N LEU A 63 4.19 4.02 11.23
CA LEU A 63 3.41 3.01 10.52
C LEU A 63 2.06 2.73 11.20
N GLU A 64 2.00 2.88 12.52
CA GLU A 64 0.77 2.72 13.30
C GLU A 64 -0.26 3.81 12.95
N ASP A 65 0.19 5.03 12.65
CA ASP A 65 -0.68 6.13 12.24
C ASP A 65 -1.23 5.89 10.82
N VAL A 66 -0.38 5.35 9.94
CA VAL A 66 -0.75 4.96 8.58
C VAL A 66 -1.79 3.84 8.62
N ALA A 67 -1.56 2.80 9.41
CA ALA A 67 -2.53 1.73 9.65
C ALA A 67 -3.90 2.28 10.13
N ARG A 68 -3.90 3.21 11.09
CA ARG A 68 -5.16 3.86 11.53
C ARG A 68 -5.80 4.74 10.46
N ALA A 69 -5.02 5.36 9.58
CA ALA A 69 -5.56 6.13 8.45
C ALA A 69 -6.29 5.22 7.45
N ASN A 70 -5.78 4.02 7.22
CA ASN A 70 -6.45 2.97 6.46
C ASN A 70 -7.77 2.57 7.11
N ASP A 71 -7.80 2.30 8.42
CA ASP A 71 -9.04 1.93 9.13
C ASP A 71 -10.14 3.00 8.97
N ARG A 72 -9.75 4.28 9.01
CA ARG A 72 -10.66 5.43 8.84
C ARG A 72 -11.12 5.64 7.40
N GLY A 73 -10.46 5.01 6.43
CA GLY A 73 -10.69 5.21 5.01
C GLY A 73 -11.81 4.36 4.41
N ILE A 74 -12.65 3.71 5.23
CA ILE A 74 -13.69 2.72 4.84
C ILE A 74 -14.24 2.95 3.42
N ALA A 75 -14.09 1.92 2.58
CA ALA A 75 -14.61 1.91 1.22
C ALA A 75 -16.15 1.89 1.23
N ILE A 76 -16.77 2.99 0.83
CA ILE A 76 -18.18 3.04 0.48
C ILE A 76 -18.29 2.56 -0.97
N LYS A 77 -19.32 1.74 -1.28
CA LYS A 77 -19.61 1.36 -2.67
C LYS A 77 -19.84 2.63 -3.52
N ASN A 78 -19.14 2.77 -4.63
CA ASN A 78 -19.22 3.85 -5.61
C ASN A 78 -19.28 3.27 -7.04
N GLU A 79 -19.49 4.10 -8.04
CA GLU A 79 -19.60 3.67 -9.45
C GLU A 79 -18.36 2.90 -9.93
N SER A 80 -17.19 3.20 -9.37
CA SER A 80 -15.90 2.59 -9.69
C SER A 80 -15.69 1.19 -9.08
N ASN A 81 -16.46 0.84 -8.04
CA ASN A 81 -16.44 -0.47 -7.37
C ASN A 81 -17.84 -1.14 -7.33
N GLY A 82 -18.83 -0.55 -8.03
CA GLY A 82 -20.26 -0.85 -7.90
C GLY A 82 -20.77 -2.03 -8.73
N SER A 83 -20.02 -2.45 -9.76
CA SER A 83 -20.33 -3.67 -10.54
C SER A 83 -19.96 -4.97 -9.81
N TYR A 84 -19.31 -4.87 -8.65
CA TYR A 84 -18.87 -6.01 -7.86
C TYR A 84 -19.91 -6.32 -6.76
N THR A 85 -20.75 -7.33 -7.00
CA THR A 85 -21.52 -8.00 -5.95
C THR A 85 -20.61 -8.93 -5.17
N PHE A 86 -20.08 -8.43 -4.05
CA PHE A 86 -19.36 -9.23 -3.08
C PHE A 86 -20.37 -9.98 -2.19
N THR A 87 -20.38 -11.30 -2.27
CA THR A 87 -21.25 -12.20 -1.48
C THR A 87 -20.58 -12.74 -0.22
N GLY A 88 -19.47 -12.13 0.21
CA GLY A 88 -18.87 -12.38 1.52
C GLY A 88 -19.25 -11.29 2.51
N GLU A 89 -19.60 -11.65 3.73
CA GLU A 89 -19.63 -10.72 4.85
C GLU A 89 -18.20 -10.23 5.12
N GLY A 90 -17.73 -9.19 4.41
CA GLY A 90 -16.36 -8.74 4.53
C GLY A 90 -16.11 -7.43 3.80
N ILE A 91 -15.78 -6.39 4.55
CA ILE A 91 -15.40 -5.08 4.03
C ILE A 91 -14.24 -5.26 3.03
N CYS A 92 -14.23 -4.60 1.87
CA CYS A 92 -13.05 -4.52 1.01
C CYS A 92 -11.89 -3.97 1.84
N THR A 93 -11.02 -4.86 2.31
CA THR A 93 -9.83 -4.48 3.05
C THR A 93 -8.75 -4.15 2.03
N SER A 94 -8.48 -2.86 1.82
CA SER A 94 -7.26 -2.45 1.12
C SER A 94 -6.06 -3.12 1.81
N PRO A 95 -5.36 -4.04 1.14
CA PRO A 95 -4.24 -4.73 1.75
C PRO A 95 -3.14 -3.73 2.11
N ARG A 96 -2.52 -3.91 3.28
CA ARG A 96 -1.44 -3.05 3.77
C ARG A 96 -0.12 -3.75 3.55
N PHE A 97 0.70 -3.18 2.69
CA PHE A 97 2.02 -3.70 2.37
C PHE A 97 3.07 -2.84 3.06
N PHE A 98 4.15 -3.45 3.53
CA PHE A 98 5.28 -2.75 4.14
C PHE A 98 6.55 -3.02 3.33
N SER A 99 7.29 -1.97 3.01
CA SER A 99 8.49 -2.02 2.16
C SER A 99 9.73 -1.74 2.98
N ASP A 100 10.52 -2.78 3.20
CA ASP A 100 11.73 -2.74 4.02
C ASP A 100 13.01 -2.66 3.17
N TYR A 101 13.99 -1.91 3.67
CA TYR A 101 15.34 -1.81 3.11
C TYR A 101 16.44 -1.77 4.19
N THR A 102 16.10 -1.98 5.47
CA THR A 102 17.07 -1.93 6.58
C THR A 102 17.70 -3.28 6.89
N TRP A 103 17.16 -4.36 6.32
CA TRP A 103 17.50 -5.76 6.61
C TRP A 103 18.99 -6.13 6.54
N VAL A 104 19.79 -5.54 5.63
CA VAL A 104 21.24 -5.82 5.55
C VAL A 104 22.06 -5.07 6.61
N MET A 105 21.67 -3.84 6.93
CA MET A 105 22.51 -2.94 7.73
C MET A 105 22.12 -2.90 9.21
N MET A 106 20.85 -3.17 9.52
CA MET A 106 20.27 -3.00 10.85
C MET A 106 19.27 -4.13 11.17
N PRO A 107 19.73 -5.36 11.46
CA PRO A 107 18.87 -6.52 11.65
C PRO A 107 17.91 -6.35 12.84
N ASN A 108 18.39 -5.80 13.96
CA ASN A 108 17.54 -5.59 15.15
C ASN A 108 16.41 -4.57 14.88
N VAL A 109 16.71 -3.50 14.14
CA VAL A 109 15.72 -2.50 13.73
C VAL A 109 14.71 -3.11 12.76
N THR A 110 15.19 -3.93 11.83
CA THR A 110 14.36 -4.63 10.85
C THR A 110 13.35 -5.54 11.54
N ILE A 111 13.80 -6.38 12.48
CA ILE A 111 12.92 -7.27 13.26
C ILE A 111 11.88 -6.43 14.00
N SER A 112 12.29 -5.36 14.68
CA SER A 112 11.36 -4.48 15.40
C SER A 112 10.32 -3.83 14.48
N LEU A 113 10.73 -3.36 13.30
CA LEU A 113 9.81 -2.78 12.31
C LEU A 113 8.82 -3.82 11.76
N LEU A 114 9.29 -5.01 11.42
CA LEU A 114 8.43 -6.10 10.93
C LEU A 114 7.42 -6.54 12.00
N GLU A 115 7.84 -6.68 13.26
CA GLU A 115 6.93 -7.00 14.36
C GLU A 115 5.86 -5.93 14.56
N ARG A 116 6.25 -4.65 14.50
CA ARG A 116 5.32 -3.53 14.61
C ARG A 116 4.36 -3.47 13.43
N ALA A 117 4.86 -3.71 12.22
CA ALA A 117 4.06 -3.77 11.01
C ALA A 117 3.02 -4.89 11.11
N TYR A 118 3.45 -6.10 11.48
CA TYR A 118 2.57 -7.24 11.70
C TYR A 118 1.49 -6.93 12.74
N LYS A 119 1.87 -6.38 13.91
CA LYS A 119 0.92 -5.96 14.96
C LYS A 119 -0.05 -4.87 14.52
N SER A 120 0.30 -4.09 13.49
CA SER A 120 -0.52 -3.02 12.94
C SER A 120 -1.38 -3.48 11.74
N GLY A 121 -1.40 -4.78 11.44
CA GLY A 121 -2.20 -5.37 10.36
C GLY A 121 -1.61 -5.16 8.97
N PHE A 122 -0.28 -5.07 8.85
CA PHE A 122 0.41 -5.22 7.58
C PHE A 122 0.63 -6.70 7.28
N ASP A 123 0.15 -7.15 6.12
CA ASP A 123 0.04 -8.58 5.80
C ASP A 123 1.09 -9.04 4.77
N VAL A 124 1.70 -8.11 4.05
CA VAL A 124 2.71 -8.39 3.03
C VAL A 124 3.94 -7.51 3.24
N CYS A 125 5.11 -8.12 3.21
CA CYS A 125 6.40 -7.43 3.23
C CYS A 125 7.05 -7.45 1.83
N ILE A 126 7.47 -6.28 1.35
CA ILE A 126 8.30 -6.12 0.15
C ILE A 126 9.73 -5.84 0.60
N MET A 127 10.64 -6.77 0.32
CA MET A 127 12.06 -6.57 0.59
C MET A 127 12.75 -5.92 -0.60
N ASN A 128 13.26 -4.71 -0.41
CA ASN A 128 14.06 -4.04 -1.43
C ASN A 128 15.49 -4.56 -1.35
N VAL A 129 15.93 -5.21 -2.42
CA VAL A 129 17.23 -5.90 -2.47
C VAL A 129 18.33 -5.13 -3.22
N TYR A 130 17.96 -4.13 -4.02
CA TYR A 130 18.89 -3.32 -4.83
C TYR A 130 18.51 -1.82 -4.79
N GLY A 131 19.50 -0.93 -4.88
CA GLY A 131 19.30 0.48 -5.24
C GLY A 131 19.29 1.55 -4.13
N ARG A 132 19.54 1.22 -2.85
CA ARG A 132 19.62 2.24 -1.77
C ARG A 132 20.74 2.08 -0.74
N TYR A 133 21.60 1.07 -0.85
CA TYR A 133 22.80 0.98 0.02
C TYR A 133 23.83 2.08 -0.28
N LEU A 134 23.81 2.56 -1.52
CA LEU A 134 24.52 3.74 -1.98
C LEU A 134 23.47 4.64 -2.65
N VAL A 135 23.45 5.92 -2.28
CA VAL A 135 22.62 6.91 -2.98
C VAL A 135 23.18 7.07 -4.38
N THR A 136 22.38 6.77 -5.40
CA THR A 136 22.75 7.06 -6.78
C THR A 136 22.94 8.56 -6.93
N TRP A 137 23.92 8.96 -7.74
CA TRP A 137 24.15 10.36 -8.03
C TRP A 137 22.89 11.00 -8.64
N LEU A 138 22.36 12.01 -7.95
CA LEU A 138 21.33 12.90 -8.45
C LEU A 138 22.03 14.19 -8.86
N ALA A 139 22.18 14.40 -10.16
CA ALA A 139 22.69 15.66 -10.69
C ALA A 139 21.82 16.81 -10.19
N PRO A 140 22.40 17.93 -9.72
CA PRO A 140 21.71 19.19 -9.91
C PRO A 140 21.66 19.48 -11.41
N ASP A 141 20.48 19.85 -11.92
CA ASP A 141 20.31 20.37 -13.29
C ASP A 141 21.25 21.56 -13.55
#